data_AF-A0AA86UT27-F1
#
_entry.id   AF-A0AA86UT27-F1
#
_cell.length_a   1.000
_cell.length_b   1.000
_cell.length_c   1.000
_cell.angle_alpha   90.00
_cell.angle_beta   90.00
_cell.angle_gamma   90.00
#
_symmetry.space_group_name_H-M   'P 1'
#
loop_
_entity.id
_entity.type
_entity.pdbx_description
1 polymer ?
#
loop_
_entity_poly.entity_id
_entity_poly.type
_entity_poly.pdbx_seq_one_letter_code
_entity_poly.pdbx_strand_id
1 'polypeptide(L)'
;MDFKNDEIYEKDLTGKTPLHYAAAGGVNFNSNVFKLKLQSKLVGIQDNKGLSALMIAAELGHVDQIPFLLQEAGLKDSKNRTALILAQKANQQKAVNLLWDLEKKLRIAEPINNSVCDPQ
;
A
#
# COMPACT_ATOMS: atom_id res chain seq x y z
N MET A 1 -7.31 16.64 24.00
CA MET A 1 -6.49 17.16 22.88
C MET A 1 -7.23 16.80 21.62
N ASP A 2 -8.07 17.71 21.16
CA ASP A 2 -8.85 17.55 19.94
C ASP A 2 -7.92 17.84 18.76
N PHE A 3 -7.32 16.78 18.21
CA PHE A 3 -6.59 16.87 16.96
C PHE A 3 -7.58 17.37 15.90
N LYS A 4 -7.37 18.59 15.41
CA LYS A 4 -8.20 19.14 14.33
C LYS A 4 -8.18 18.14 13.17
N ASN A 5 -9.36 17.75 12.71
CA ASN A 5 -9.53 16.82 11.61
C ASN A 5 -8.81 17.25 10.31
N ASP A 6 -8.28 18.47 10.19
CA ASP A 6 -7.51 18.91 9.02
C ASP A 6 -6.03 18.49 9.07
N GLU A 7 -5.37 18.41 10.24
CA GLU A 7 -3.94 18.06 10.33
C GLU A 7 -3.65 16.60 9.99
N ILE A 8 -4.63 15.71 10.18
CA ILE A 8 -4.49 14.28 9.88
C ILE A 8 -4.38 13.99 8.37
N TYR A 9 -4.68 14.98 7.52
CA TYR A 9 -4.60 14.88 6.06
C TYR A 9 -3.44 15.63 5.44
N GLU A 10 -2.72 16.45 6.24
CA GLU A 10 -1.61 17.21 5.71
C GLU A 10 -0.42 16.30 5.40
N LYS A 11 0.23 16.59 4.27
CA LYS A 11 1.48 15.96 3.88
C LYS A 11 2.61 16.70 4.58
N ASP A 12 3.59 15.95 5.08
CA ASP A 12 4.83 16.54 5.54
C ASP A 12 5.64 17.12 4.35
N LEU A 13 6.81 17.69 4.64
CA LEU A 13 7.73 18.22 3.62
C LEU A 13 8.19 17.15 2.60
N THR A 14 8.02 15.87 2.91
CA THR A 14 8.36 14.74 2.03
C THR A 14 7.15 14.16 1.29
N GLY A 15 5.96 14.76 1.45
CA GLY A 15 4.73 14.30 0.82
C GLY A 15 4.00 13.20 1.60
N LYS A 16 4.50 12.81 2.76
CA LYS A 16 4.00 11.71 3.58
C LYS A 16 2.86 12.16 4.47
N THR A 17 1.80 11.36 4.45
CA THR A 17 0.67 11.48 5.38
C THR A 17 0.85 10.57 6.59
N PRO A 18 0.05 10.73 7.66
CA PRO A 18 0.05 9.81 8.80
C PRO A 18 -0.12 8.33 8.40
N LEU A 19 -0.83 8.05 7.29
CA LEU A 19 -0.99 6.70 6.76
C LEU A 19 0.33 6.10 6.24
N HIS A 20 1.25 6.90 5.70
CA HIS A 20 2.59 6.45 5.28
C HIS A 20 3.44 6.06 6.48
N TYR A 21 3.37 6.82 7.58
CA TYR A 21 4.10 6.49 8.80
C TYR A 21 3.52 5.25 9.49
N ALA A 22 2.19 5.07 9.47
CA ALA A 22 1.57 3.83 9.94
C ALA A 22 1.99 2.62 9.10
N ALA A 23 2.06 2.79 7.79
CA ALA A 23 2.60 1.79 6.88
C ALA A 23 4.06 1.44 7.20
N ALA A 24 4.86 2.43 7.62
CA ALA A 24 6.25 2.26 8.01
C ALA A 24 6.46 1.69 9.42
N GLY A 25 5.48 1.81 10.32
CA GLY A 25 5.61 1.45 11.73
C GLY A 25 5.37 -0.02 12.07
N GLY A 26 4.79 -0.81 11.15
CA GLY A 26 4.56 -2.25 11.34
C GLY A 26 3.57 -2.59 12.46
N VAL A 27 3.75 -3.77 13.07
CA VAL A 27 2.83 -4.36 14.07
C VAL A 27 2.71 -3.59 15.39
N ASN A 28 3.64 -2.67 15.67
CA ASN A 28 3.62 -1.83 16.87
C ASN A 28 2.81 -0.54 16.69
N PHE A 29 2.31 -0.24 15.49
CA PHE A 29 1.48 0.93 15.25
C PHE A 29 0.00 0.60 15.43
N ASN A 30 -0.59 1.20 16.47
CA ASN A 30 -1.99 1.07 16.88
C ASN A 30 -2.95 0.96 15.68
N SER A 31 -3.78 -0.09 15.65
CA SER A 31 -4.92 -0.26 14.73
C SER A 31 -5.83 0.96 14.62
N ASN A 32 -5.73 1.91 15.55
CA ASN A 32 -6.41 3.20 15.50
C ASN A 32 -6.01 4.07 14.29
N VAL A 33 -4.78 3.98 13.76
CA VAL A 33 -4.42 4.72 12.53
C VAL A 33 -5.00 4.05 11.28
N PHE A 34 -5.14 2.72 11.28
CA PHE A 34 -5.93 2.01 10.27
C PHE A 34 -7.43 2.21 10.44
N LYS A 35 -7.93 2.57 11.64
CA LYS A 35 -9.30 3.09 11.80
C LYS A 35 -9.44 4.50 11.22
N LEU A 36 -8.42 5.36 11.31
CA LEU A 36 -8.42 6.65 10.61
C LEU A 36 -8.50 6.49 9.10
N LYS A 37 -7.96 5.39 8.55
CA LYS A 37 -8.11 5.03 7.14
C LYS A 37 -9.56 4.80 6.69
N LEU A 38 -10.50 4.47 7.57
CA LEU A 38 -11.93 4.47 7.21
C LEU A 38 -12.41 5.86 6.77
N GLN A 39 -11.68 6.92 7.11
CA GLN A 39 -11.85 8.22 6.47
C GLN A 39 -11.11 8.17 5.13
N SER A 40 -11.83 7.78 4.07
CA SER A 40 -11.37 7.46 2.71
C SER A 40 -10.46 8.49 2.03
N LYS A 41 -10.26 9.67 2.62
CA LYS A 41 -9.42 10.75 2.10
C LYS A 41 -7.93 10.44 2.04
N LEU A 42 -7.40 9.56 2.89
CA LEU A 42 -5.96 9.25 2.94
C LEU A 42 -5.52 8.13 2.00
N VAL A 43 -6.47 7.30 1.54
CA VAL A 43 -6.19 6.13 0.71
C VAL A 43 -5.77 6.56 -0.68
N GLY A 44 -4.67 6.01 -1.18
CA GLY A 44 -4.14 6.27 -2.51
C GLY A 44 -3.34 7.57 -2.62
N ILE A 45 -3.13 8.28 -1.52
CA ILE A 45 -2.20 9.39 -1.49
C ILE A 45 -0.78 8.85 -1.63
N GLN A 46 -0.02 9.44 -2.55
CA GLN A 46 1.38 9.16 -2.77
C GLN A 46 2.26 10.28 -2.19
N ASP A 47 3.43 9.89 -1.68
CA ASP A 47 4.49 10.80 -1.25
C ASP A 47 5.22 11.42 -2.45
N ASN A 48 6.23 12.27 -2.20
CA ASN A 48 6.98 12.95 -3.27
C ASN A 48 7.77 11.99 -4.18
N LYS A 49 7.92 10.71 -3.79
CA LYS A 49 8.55 9.65 -4.60
C LYS A 49 7.51 8.80 -5.35
N GLY A 50 6.22 9.15 -5.23
CA GLY A 50 5.12 8.35 -5.75
C GLY A 50 4.81 7.12 -4.88
N LEU A 51 5.41 6.97 -3.70
CA LEU A 51 5.14 5.81 -2.86
C LEU A 51 3.81 5.99 -2.13
N SER A 52 2.94 5.00 -2.22
CA SER A 52 1.73 4.93 -1.41
C SER A 52 1.98 4.19 -0.10
N ALA A 53 1.01 4.20 0.81
CA ALA A 53 1.09 3.44 2.05
C ALA A 53 1.22 1.93 1.81
N LEU A 54 0.51 1.36 0.82
CA LEU A 54 0.68 -0.04 0.43
C LEU A 54 2.12 -0.35 -0.02
N MET A 55 2.72 0.53 -0.81
CA MET A 55 4.08 0.36 -1.33
C MET A 55 5.12 0.31 -0.20
N ILE A 56 4.98 1.19 0.79
CA ILE A 56 5.84 1.21 1.97
C ILE A 56 5.67 -0.07 2.79
N ALA A 57 4.41 -0.48 3.06
CA ALA A 57 4.13 -1.71 3.80
C ALA A 57 4.69 -2.95 3.08
N ALA A 58 4.60 -2.99 1.75
CA ALA A 58 5.12 -4.06 0.91
C ALA A 58 6.66 -4.11 0.91
N GLU A 59 7.32 -2.96 0.77
CA GLU A 59 8.78 -2.84 0.82
C GLU A 59 9.35 -3.26 2.18
N LEU A 60 8.64 -2.94 3.27
CA LEU A 60 9.05 -3.29 4.63
C LEU A 60 8.60 -4.69 5.08
N GLY A 61 7.77 -5.38 4.30
CA GLY A 61 7.29 -6.72 4.63
C GLY A 61 6.18 -6.76 5.68
N HIS A 62 5.46 -5.65 5.89
CA HIS A 62 4.35 -5.54 6.84
C HIS A 62 3.08 -6.19 6.29
N VAL A 63 3.12 -7.52 6.20
CA VAL A 63 2.05 -8.34 5.64
C VAL A 63 0.68 -8.13 6.29
N ASP A 64 0.64 -7.83 7.59
CA ASP A 64 -0.63 -7.61 8.30
C ASP A 64 -1.36 -6.36 7.81
N GLN A 65 -0.63 -5.40 7.23
CA GLN A 65 -1.18 -4.13 6.76
C GLN A 65 -1.61 -4.16 5.28
N ILE A 66 -1.08 -5.12 4.50
CA ILE A 66 -1.36 -5.29 3.07
C ILE A 66 -2.85 -5.52 2.79
N PRO A 67 -3.58 -6.43 3.49
CA PRO A 67 -5.00 -6.67 3.25
C PRO A 67 -5.84 -5.42 3.47
N PHE A 68 -5.46 -4.61 4.46
CA PHE A 68 -6.12 -3.33 4.68
C PHE A 68 -5.87 -2.42 3.49
N LEU A 69 -4.61 -2.26 3.05
CA LEU A 69 -4.13 -1.34 2.01
C LEU A 69 -4.38 -1.77 0.57
N LEU A 70 -5.12 -2.86 0.36
CA LEU A 70 -5.37 -3.41 -0.96
C LEU A 70 -6.13 -2.47 -1.92
N GLN A 71 -6.86 -1.47 -1.41
CA GLN A 71 -7.48 -0.43 -2.24
C GLN A 71 -6.48 0.39 -3.05
N GLU A 72 -5.20 0.40 -2.66
CA GLU A 72 -4.11 1.04 -3.39
C GLU A 72 -3.38 0.08 -4.33
N ALA A 73 -3.87 -1.16 -4.48
CA ALA A 73 -3.31 -2.12 -5.41
C ALA A 73 -3.35 -1.59 -6.84
N GLY A 74 -2.25 -1.78 -7.58
CA GLY A 74 -2.11 -1.26 -8.94
C GLY A 74 -1.59 0.19 -9.03
N LEU A 75 -1.49 0.93 -7.93
CA LEU A 75 -0.77 2.21 -7.94
C LEU A 75 0.70 1.97 -8.30
N LYS A 76 1.29 2.97 -8.96
CA LYS A 76 2.69 2.95 -9.42
C LYS A 76 3.43 4.15 -8.89
N ASP A 77 4.64 3.91 -8.41
CA ASP A 77 5.52 5.00 -7.97
C ASP A 77 6.07 5.80 -9.16
N SER A 78 6.86 6.84 -8.87
CA SER A 78 7.49 7.67 -9.91
C SER A 78 8.46 6.90 -10.83
N LYS A 79 8.79 5.64 -10.49
CA LYS A 79 9.61 4.73 -11.30
C LYS A 79 8.77 3.63 -11.97
N ASN A 80 7.45 3.79 -12.03
CA ASN A 80 6.51 2.81 -12.55
C ASN A 80 6.52 1.44 -11.81
N ARG A 81 6.95 1.41 -10.55
CA ARG A 81 6.99 0.19 -9.72
C ARG A 81 5.71 0.08 -8.91
N THR A 82 5.13 -1.11 -8.90
CA THR A 82 4.00 -1.45 -8.02
C THR A 82 4.49 -1.92 -6.65
N ALA A 83 3.57 -2.03 -5.69
CA ALA A 83 3.86 -2.60 -4.37
C ALA A 83 4.50 -4.01 -4.47
N LEU A 84 4.07 -4.83 -5.44
CA LEU A 84 4.65 -6.16 -5.69
C LEU A 84 6.14 -6.07 -6.09
N ILE A 85 6.48 -5.17 -7.02
CA ILE A 85 7.88 -4.98 -7.48
C ILE A 85 8.76 -4.51 -6.31
N LEU A 86 8.24 -3.67 -5.43
CA LEU A 86 8.94 -3.19 -4.25
C LEU A 86 9.18 -4.31 -3.24
N ALA A 87 8.17 -5.13 -2.94
CA ALA A 87 8.30 -6.30 -2.07
C ALA A 87 9.33 -7.30 -2.61
N GLN A 88 9.34 -7.55 -3.92
CA GLN A 88 10.33 -8.41 -4.57
C GLN A 88 11.75 -7.84 -4.42
N LYS A 89 11.93 -6.54 -4.68
CA LYS A 89 13.24 -5.87 -4.53
C LYS A 89 13.75 -5.88 -3.10
N ALA A 90 12.84 -5.81 -2.13
CA ALA A 90 13.16 -5.87 -0.72
C ALA A 90 13.29 -7.30 -0.17
N ASN A 91 13.21 -8.34 -1.02
CA ASN A 91 13.23 -9.76 -0.63
C ASN A 91 12.15 -10.14 0.40
N GLN A 92 11.01 -9.45 0.38
CA GLN A 92 9.91 -9.67 1.32
C GLN A 92 8.98 -10.77 0.81
N GLN A 93 9.45 -12.02 0.83
CA GLN A 93 8.74 -13.15 0.23
C GLN A 93 7.29 -13.31 0.71
N LYS A 94 7.04 -13.07 2.01
CA LYS A 94 5.69 -13.13 2.58
C LYS A 94 4.76 -12.06 1.99
N ALA A 95 5.26 -10.83 1.81
CA ALA A 95 4.52 -9.73 1.20
C ALA A 95 4.28 -9.99 -0.29
N VAL A 96 5.27 -10.53 -1.00
CA VAL A 96 5.13 -10.95 -2.41
C VAL A 96 4.02 -11.98 -2.56
N ASN A 97 4.04 -13.04 -1.75
CA ASN A 97 3.03 -14.10 -1.82
C ASN A 97 1.62 -13.55 -1.54
N LEU A 98 1.49 -12.70 -0.50
CA LEU A 98 0.21 -12.12 -0.14
C LEU A 98 -0.31 -11.15 -1.21
N LEU A 99 0.54 -10.27 -1.74
CA LEU A 99 0.18 -9.35 -2.84
C LEU A 99 -0.21 -10.13 -4.09
N TRP A 100 0.53 -11.18 -4.43
CA TRP A 100 0.23 -12.04 -5.57
C TRP A 100 -1.13 -12.72 -5.45
N ASP A 101 -1.44 -13.28 -4.27
CA ASP A 101 -2.73 -13.92 -4.01
C ASP A 101 -3.88 -12.91 -4.02
N LEU A 102 -3.66 -11.70 -3.50
CA LEU A 102 -4.66 -10.64 -3.48
C LEU A 102 -4.88 -10.01 -4.86
N GLU A 103 -3.82 -9.76 -5.64
CA GLU A 103 -3.93 -9.30 -7.03
C GLU A 103 -4.65 -10.32 -7.89
N LYS A 104 -4.36 -11.62 -7.73
CA LYS A 104 -5.14 -12.69 -8.36
C LYS A 104 -6.61 -12.59 -8.00
N LYS A 105 -6.94 -12.50 -6.71
CA LYS A 105 -8.34 -12.36 -6.23
C LYS A 105 -9.07 -11.14 -6.77
N LEU A 106 -8.39 -10.02 -6.99
CA LEU A 106 -8.97 -8.85 -7.65
C LEU A 106 -9.19 -9.09 -9.14
N ARG A 107 -8.25 -9.78 -9.80
CA ARG A 107 -8.28 -10.05 -11.24
C ARG A 107 -9.32 -11.10 -11.66
N ILE A 108 -9.72 -12.02 -10.77
CA ILE A 108 -10.84 -12.96 -11.01
C ILE A 108 -12.24 -12.32 -10.82
N ALA A 109 -12.34 -11.08 -10.33
CA ALA A 109 -13.60 -10.35 -10.28
C ALA A 109 -13.95 -9.65 -11.61
N GLU A 110 -13.01 -9.59 -12.56
CA GLU A 110 -13.29 -9.28 -13.96
C GLU A 110 -13.11 -10.56 -14.79
N PRO A 111 -14.00 -10.83 -15.76
CA PRO A 111 -13.92 -12.05 -16.54
C PRO A 111 -12.58 -12.10 -17.26
N ILE A 112 -11.81 -13.15 -16.93
CA ILE A 112 -10.62 -13.62 -17.63
C ILE A 112 -10.73 -13.46 -19.14
N ASN A 113 -10.27 -12.33 -19.68
CA ASN A 113 -9.87 -12.28 -21.08
C ASN A 113 -8.38 -12.63 -21.16
N ASN A 114 -8.20 -13.82 -21.70
CA ASN A 114 -6.97 -14.56 -21.91
C ASN A 114 -5.92 -13.76 -22.70
N SER A 115 -4.67 -14.22 -22.61
CA SER A 115 -3.41 -13.62 -23.12
C SER A 115 -2.86 -12.62 -22.10
N VAL A 116 -1.72 -12.84 -21.47
CA VAL A 116 -0.38 -12.98 -22.07
C VAL A 116 0.47 -13.78 -21.07
N CYS A 117 0.78 -15.03 -21.41
CA CYS A 117 2.09 -15.50 -21.90
C CYS A 117 3.12 -15.72 -20.78
N ASP A 118 3.33 -17.00 -20.48
CA ASP A 118 4.50 -17.51 -19.77
C ASP A 118 5.80 -17.16 -20.54
N PRO A 119 6.90 -16.84 -19.86
CA PRO A 119 8.22 -16.78 -20.48
C PRO A 119 8.81 -18.20 -20.60
N GLN A 120 9.02 -18.67 -21.83
CA GLN A 120 10.10 -19.59 -22.16
C GLN A 120 11.39 -18.80 -22.40
#